data_AF-A0A535TNG7-F1
#
_entry.id   AF-A0A535TNG7-F1
#
_cell.length_a   1.000
_cell.length_b   1.000
_cell.length_c   1.000
_cell.angle_alpha   90.00
_cell.angle_beta   90.00
_cell.angle_gamma   90.00
#
_symmetry.space_group_name_H-M   'P 1'
#
loop_
_entity.id
_entity.type
_entity.pdbx_description
1 polymer ?
#
loop_
_entity_poly.entity_id
_entity_poly.type
_entity_poly.pdbx_seq_one_letter_code
_entity_poly.pdbx_strand_id
1 'polypeptide(L)'
;MKVEQLQVPEATLRQYGAVSQEAAAAMATGVRQLLRADIGVSITGVAGPDAEGAKPVGLTFIGIVAPTLPSSASGGGESVHRFQWTGDRWDNRRRSVIAALELLVQTLGR
;
A
#
# COMPACT_ATOMS: atom_id res chain seq x y z
N MET A 1 4.36 11.85 -10.00
CA MET A 1 4.81 11.22 -8.73
C MET A 1 4.59 9.69 -8.68
N LYS A 2 3.39 9.15 -8.37
CA LYS A 2 3.19 7.67 -8.25
C LYS A 2 3.48 6.90 -9.56
N VAL A 3 3.10 7.47 -10.69
CA VAL A 3 3.33 6.87 -12.02
C VAL A 3 4.82 6.80 -12.35
N GLU A 4 5.53 7.92 -12.21
CA GLU A 4 6.94 8.02 -12.61
C GLU A 4 7.89 7.33 -11.62
N GLN A 5 7.62 7.43 -10.31
CA GLN A 5 8.54 6.94 -9.28
C GLN A 5 8.30 5.49 -8.88
N LEU A 6 7.10 4.97 -9.09
CA LEU A 6 6.68 3.65 -8.63
C LEU A 6 6.03 2.82 -9.74
N GLN A 7 6.11 3.27 -11.00
CA GLN A 7 5.55 2.57 -12.16
C GLN A 7 4.08 2.16 -12.00
N VAL A 8 3.31 2.91 -11.21
CA VAL A 8 1.88 2.65 -11.04
C VAL A 8 1.18 2.97 -12.36
N PRO A 9 0.41 2.04 -12.97
CA PRO A 9 -0.28 2.32 -14.21
C PRO A 9 -1.23 3.52 -14.06
N GLU A 10 -1.21 4.44 -15.02
CA GLU A 10 -2.11 5.61 -15.00
C GLU A 10 -3.57 5.21 -14.95
N ALA A 11 -3.94 4.13 -15.66
CA ALA A 11 -5.29 3.59 -15.65
C ALA A 11 -5.76 3.22 -14.23
N THR A 12 -4.87 2.66 -13.39
CA THR A 12 -5.17 2.34 -12.00
C THR A 12 -5.53 3.59 -11.21
N LEU A 13 -4.75 4.66 -11.35
CA LEU A 13 -5.01 5.91 -10.64
C LEU A 13 -6.28 6.60 -11.15
N ARG A 14 -6.56 6.54 -12.46
CA ARG A 14 -7.78 7.11 -13.04
C ARG A 14 -9.04 6.37 -12.59
N GLN A 15 -8.99 5.05 -12.52
CA GLN A 15 -10.16 4.22 -12.21
C GLN A 15 -10.44 4.11 -10.71
N TYR A 16 -9.40 3.93 -9.89
CA TYR A 16 -9.55 3.61 -8.46
C TYR A 16 -9.08 4.76 -7.53
N GLY A 17 -8.31 5.71 -8.08
CA GLY A 17 -7.70 6.80 -7.32
C GLY A 17 -6.43 6.38 -6.57
N ALA A 18 -5.72 7.36 -6.02
CA ALA A 18 -4.43 7.12 -5.36
C ALA A 18 -4.53 6.38 -4.01
N VAL A 19 -5.66 6.51 -3.32
CA VAL A 19 -5.97 5.79 -2.07
C VAL A 19 -6.94 4.65 -2.39
N SER A 20 -6.40 3.52 -2.83
CA SER A 20 -7.17 2.31 -3.16
C SER A 20 -6.32 1.06 -2.94
N GLN A 21 -6.96 -0.11 -2.98
CA GLN A 21 -6.27 -1.39 -2.90
C GLN A 21 -5.35 -1.60 -4.11
N GLU A 22 -5.83 -1.29 -5.31
CA GLU A 22 -5.11 -1.44 -6.59
C GLU A 22 -3.90 -0.51 -6.64
N ALA A 23 -4.02 0.71 -6.12
CA ALA A 23 -2.89 1.62 -6.02
C ALA A 23 -1.84 1.10 -5.03
N ALA A 24 -2.25 0.56 -3.88
CA ALA A 24 -1.32 -0.02 -2.91
C ALA A 24 -0.55 -1.23 -3.49
N ALA A 25 -1.27 -2.15 -4.14
CA ALA A 25 -0.70 -3.29 -4.87
C ALA A 25 0.34 -2.86 -5.92
N ALA A 26 -0.06 -1.95 -6.80
CA ALA A 26 0.80 -1.44 -7.87
C ALA A 26 2.04 -0.72 -7.31
N MET A 27 1.90 0.08 -6.24
CA MET A 27 3.03 0.74 -5.59
C MET A 27 4.03 -0.26 -4.99
N ALA A 28 3.53 -1.32 -4.33
CA ALA A 28 4.39 -2.33 -3.71
C ALA A 28 5.12 -3.17 -4.77
N THR A 29 4.42 -3.57 -5.84
CA THR A 29 5.04 -4.24 -6.99
C THR A 29 6.09 -3.35 -7.66
N GLY A 30 5.74 -2.09 -7.92
CA GLY A 30 6.62 -1.14 -8.61
C GLY A 30 7.90 -0.83 -7.84
N VAL A 31 7.82 -0.55 -6.54
CA VAL A 31 9.03 -0.29 -5.73
C VAL A 31 9.95 -1.51 -5.69
N ARG A 32 9.38 -2.72 -5.57
CA ARG A 32 10.13 -3.97 -5.58
C ARG A 32 10.89 -4.14 -6.90
N GLN A 33 10.21 -3.96 -8.03
CA GLN A 33 10.80 -4.11 -9.37
C GLN A 33 11.87 -3.05 -9.65
N LEU A 34 11.58 -1.79 -9.33
CA LEU A 34 12.51 -0.66 -9.55
C LEU A 34 13.80 -0.82 -8.76
N LEU A 35 13.70 -1.25 -7.49
CA LEU A 35 14.86 -1.41 -6.61
C LEU A 35 15.52 -2.79 -6.73
N ARG A 36 14.93 -3.72 -7.51
CA ARG A 36 15.33 -5.14 -7.56
C ARG A 36 15.42 -5.76 -6.16
N ALA A 37 14.51 -5.34 -5.28
CA ALA A 37 14.43 -5.86 -3.92
C ALA A 37 13.64 -7.17 -3.89
N ASP A 38 13.85 -7.97 -2.86
CA ASP A 38 13.06 -9.18 -2.65
C ASP A 38 11.60 -8.84 -2.30
N ILE A 39 11.42 -7.80 -1.48
CA ILE A 39 10.14 -7.40 -0.90
C ILE A 39 9.84 -5.93 -1.25
N GLY A 40 8.59 -5.67 -1.62
CA GLY A 40 8.04 -4.32 -1.74
C GLY A 40 6.95 -4.07 -0.72
N VAL A 41 6.97 -2.90 -0.08
CA VAL A 41 5.94 -2.46 0.86
C VAL A 41 5.45 -1.08 0.44
N SER A 42 4.14 -0.87 0.47
CA SER A 42 3.52 0.42 0.16
C SER A 42 2.50 0.81 1.21
N ILE A 43 2.31 2.13 1.37
CA ILE A 43 1.25 2.70 2.20
C ILE A 43 0.61 3.82 1.39
N THR A 44 -0.72 3.79 1.26
CA THR A 44 -1.49 4.91 0.70
C THR A 44 -2.75 5.13 1.51
N GLY A 45 -3.06 6.38 1.86
CA GLY A 45 -4.15 6.67 2.79
C GLY A 45 -4.43 8.16 2.95
N VAL A 46 -5.58 8.46 3.54
CA VAL A 46 -5.99 9.82 3.91
C VAL A 46 -5.65 10.03 5.37
N ALA A 47 -4.48 10.60 5.67
CA ALA A 47 -4.06 10.80 7.06
C ALA A 47 -4.92 11.84 7.81
N GLY A 48 -5.51 12.80 7.09
CA GLY A 48 -6.24 13.94 7.65
C GLY A 48 -5.46 15.26 7.55
N PRO A 49 -6.01 16.37 8.09
CA PRO A 49 -7.22 16.42 8.91
C PRO A 49 -8.53 16.28 8.12
N ASP A 50 -8.51 16.55 6.81
CA ASP A 50 -9.71 16.51 5.96
C ASP A 50 -9.81 15.20 5.18
N ALA A 51 -11.05 14.84 4.83
CA ALA A 51 -11.34 13.73 3.91
C ALA A 51 -10.88 14.06 2.48
N GLU A 52 -10.64 13.02 1.67
CA GLU A 52 -10.34 13.17 0.23
C GLU A 52 -11.55 12.72 -0.59
N GLY A 53 -12.42 13.67 -0.95
CA GLY A 53 -13.69 13.37 -1.60
C GLY A 53 -14.57 12.48 -0.71
N ALA A 54 -14.94 11.29 -1.20
CA ALA A 54 -15.71 10.30 -0.43
C ALA A 54 -14.85 9.42 0.51
N LYS A 55 -13.53 9.59 0.52
CA LYS A 55 -12.60 8.74 1.30
C LYS A 55 -12.39 9.37 2.68
N PRO A 56 -12.82 8.70 3.78
CA PRO A 56 -12.75 9.28 5.11
C PRO A 56 -11.31 9.39 5.61
N VAL A 57 -11.08 10.34 6.52
CA VAL A 57 -9.84 10.45 7.30
C VAL A 57 -9.54 9.13 8.00
N GLY A 58 -8.28 8.72 8.02
CA GLY A 58 -7.81 7.47 8.62
C GLY A 58 -7.86 6.27 7.68
N LEU A 59 -8.53 6.36 6.52
CA LEU A 59 -8.51 5.28 5.53
C LEU A 59 -7.08 5.04 5.04
N THR A 60 -6.58 3.81 5.21
CA THR A 60 -5.25 3.40 4.75
C THR A 60 -5.31 2.04 4.07
N PHE A 61 -4.56 1.89 2.98
CA PHE A 61 -4.22 0.62 2.35
C PHE A 61 -2.72 0.38 2.45
N ILE A 62 -2.34 -0.84 2.81
CA ILE A 62 -0.95 -1.30 2.91
C ILE A 62 -0.77 -2.48 1.96
N GLY A 63 0.11 -2.35 0.98
CA GLY A 63 0.44 -3.42 0.03
C GLY A 63 1.78 -4.07 0.37
N ILE A 64 1.86 -5.40 0.29
CA ILE A 64 3.10 -6.17 0.44
C ILE A 64 3.23 -7.12 -0.72
N VAL A 65 4.40 -7.12 -1.36
CA VAL A 65 4.80 -8.10 -2.37
C VAL A 65 6.05 -8.80 -1.88
N ALA A 66 5.99 -10.13 -1.77
CA ALA A 66 7.11 -10.94 -1.29
C ALA A 66 7.13 -12.32 -2.00
N PRO A 67 8.30 -12.98 -2.12
CA PRO A 67 8.41 -14.28 -2.78
C PRO A 67 7.66 -15.41 -2.03
N THR A 68 7.51 -15.28 -0.71
CA THR A 68 6.85 -16.28 0.16
C THR A 68 5.33 -16.21 0.11
N LEU A 69 4.76 -15.14 -0.46
CA LEU A 69 3.32 -14.99 -0.56
C LEU A 69 2.77 -15.85 -1.74
N PRO A 70 1.53 -16.35 -1.65
CA PRO A 70 0.91 -17.09 -2.75
C PRO A 70 0.84 -16.20 -4.00
N SER A 71 1.41 -16.68 -5.10
CA SER A 71 1.41 -15.92 -6.35
C SER A 71 -0.02 -15.68 -6.81
N SER A 72 -0.35 -14.41 -7.07
CA SER A 72 -1.44 -14.09 -7.98
C SER A 72 -1.06 -14.54 -9.40
N ALA A 73 -2.01 -14.60 -10.33
CA ALA A 73 -1.81 -15.01 -11.73
C ALA A 73 -0.70 -14.20 -12.47
N SER A 74 -0.24 -13.09 -11.89
CA SER A 74 0.78 -12.17 -12.40
C SER A 74 2.21 -12.38 -11.84
N GLY A 75 2.52 -13.51 -11.18
CA GLY A 75 3.91 -13.96 -10.97
C GLY A 75 4.67 -13.38 -9.78
N GLY A 76 3.96 -12.87 -8.76
CA GLY A 76 4.52 -12.51 -7.47
C GLY A 76 3.46 -12.63 -6.39
N GLY A 77 3.85 -13.08 -5.20
CA GLY A 77 2.94 -13.15 -4.08
C GLY A 77 2.60 -11.76 -3.56
N GLU A 78 1.32 -11.41 -3.54
CA GLU A 78 0.82 -10.08 -3.18
C GLU A 78 -0.24 -10.19 -2.08
N SER A 79 -0.23 -9.23 -1.15
CA SER A 79 -1.32 -9.00 -0.19
C SER A 79 -1.57 -7.51 -0.02
N VAL A 80 -2.84 -7.14 0.18
CA VAL A 80 -3.22 -5.76 0.50
C VAL A 80 -4.17 -5.76 1.69
N HIS A 81 -3.89 -4.89 2.66
CA HIS A 81 -4.64 -4.75 3.89
C HIS A 81 -5.27 -3.37 3.99
N ARG A 82 -6.57 -3.32 4.29
CA ARG A 82 -7.32 -2.08 4.51
C ARG A 82 -7.46 -1.82 6.00
N PHE A 83 -7.18 -0.58 6.41
CA PHE A 83 -7.35 -0.07 7.76
C PHE A 83 -8.19 1.21 7.74
N GLN A 84 -8.81 1.48 8.88
CA GLN A 84 -9.55 2.72 9.15
C GLN A 84 -9.15 3.22 10.53
N TRP A 85 -8.22 4.17 10.58
CA TRP A 85 -7.77 4.79 11.82
C TRP A 85 -8.72 5.89 12.28
N THR A 86 -8.66 6.23 13.56
CA THR A 86 -9.53 7.23 14.21
C THR A 86 -8.75 8.35 14.91
N GLY A 87 -7.42 8.38 14.73
CA GLY A 87 -6.54 9.38 15.32
C GLY A 87 -6.39 10.64 14.47
N ASP A 88 -5.55 11.56 14.95
CA ASP A 88 -5.15 12.72 14.18
C ASP A 88 -4.17 12.34 13.04
N ARG A 89 -3.77 13.34 12.23
CA ARG A 89 -2.86 13.13 11.11
C ARG A 89 -1.55 12.44 11.49
N TRP A 90 -1.03 12.72 12.69
CA TRP A 90 0.23 12.14 13.14
C TRP A 90 0.02 10.70 13.63
N ASP A 91 -1.00 10.47 14.46
CA ASP A 91 -1.34 9.14 14.97
C ASP A 91 -1.69 8.18 13.83
N ASN A 92 -2.48 8.64 12.85
CA ASN A 92 -2.83 7.83 11.67
C ASN A 92 -1.59 7.40 10.89
N ARG A 93 -0.61 8.30 10.69
CA ARG A 93 0.65 7.95 10.02
C ARG A 93 1.47 6.96 10.84
N ARG A 94 1.59 7.18 12.15
CA ARG A 94 2.32 6.28 13.05
C ARG A 94 1.71 4.87 13.03
N ARG A 95 0.38 4.77 13.16
CA ARG A 95 -0.33 3.48 13.09
C ARG A 95 -0.11 2.77 11.77
N SER A 96 -0.18 3.50 10.65
CA SER A 96 0.07 2.92 9.33
C SER A 96 1.49 2.35 9.20
N VAL A 97 2.51 3.04 9.73
CA VAL A 97 3.90 2.54 9.71
C VAL A 97 4.05 1.30 10.58
N ILE A 98 3.50 1.32 11.81
CA ILE A 98 3.55 0.16 12.72
C ILE A 98 2.87 -1.05 12.07
N ALA A 99 1.66 -0.87 11.53
CA ALA A 99 0.92 -1.94 10.86
C ALA A 99 1.68 -2.50 9.65
N ALA A 100 2.34 -1.65 8.85
CA ALA A 100 3.15 -2.11 7.73
C ALA A 100 4.33 -2.97 8.18
N LEU A 101 5.00 -2.59 9.27
CA LEU A 101 6.10 -3.37 9.85
C LEU A 101 5.61 -4.70 10.44
N GLU A 102 4.48 -4.70 11.14
CA GLU A 102 3.87 -5.91 11.70
C GLU A 102 3.49 -6.90 10.59
N LEU A 103 2.84 -6.42 9.53
CA LEU A 103 2.49 -7.25 8.37
C LEU A 103 3.73 -7.78 7.63
N LEU A 104 4.80 -6.98 7.55
CA LEU A 104 6.07 -7.43 6.98
C LEU A 104 6.70 -8.55 7.82
N VAL A 105 6.76 -8.38 9.14
CA VAL A 105 7.27 -9.42 10.05
C VAL A 105 6.46 -10.71 9.94
N GLN A 106 5.13 -10.62 9.86
CA GLN A 106 4.26 -11.79 9.64
C GLN A 106 4.51 -12.47 8.30
N THR A 107 4.85 -11.70 7.26
CA THR A 107 5.16 -12.21 5.92
C THR A 107 6.50 -12.95 5.88
N LEU A 108 7.48 -12.50 6.69
CA LEU A 108 8.81 -13.11 6.81
C LEU A 108 8.85 -14.34 7.72
N GLY A 109 7.94 -14.41 8.70
CA GLY A 109 7.83 -15.53 9.63
C GLY A 109 7.00 -16.72 9.12
N ARG A 110 6.59 -16.71 7.85
CA ARG A 110 5.93 -17.80 7.14
C ARG A 110 6.91 -18.49 6.21
#